data_AF-A0A960MBY7-F1
#
_entry.id   AF-A0A960MBY7-F1
#
_cell.length_a   1.000
_cell.length_b   1.000
_cell.length_c   1.000
_cell.angle_alpha   90.00
_cell.angle_beta   90.00
_cell.angle_gamma   90.00
#
_symmetry.space_group_name_H-M   'P 1'
#
loop_
_entity.id
_entity.type
_entity.pdbx_description
1 polymer ?
#
loop_
_entity_poly.entity_id
_entity_poly.type
_entity_poly.pdbx_seq_one_letter_code
_entity_poly.pdbx_strand_id
1 'polypeptide(L)'
;MIALAGPMFLLAQDTVSDSQPTWFGITDGEVPRDPRDWGRGQHYDFPTWKVSPELPNDVFTFARLRYNSGTWMGRRSKWLIDYPDSDLNFAYRLQQLTSLEVNPVGVVVDIDPEQLRHYPFIYMIETGDIWLTDDEARILRDYLLNGGFIMVDDFWGIYEWNQFYRALKQIFPDREPVDLELDHPIFHAVFDLDLKPQIPAVGMAIMGKEQGITYEWNKPGAEEAHYRAVYDDKGRMCMMICWNTDLGDGWEEEGTDPWYFKEFSEKYAYPLGINIIFYAMTH
;
A
#
# COMPACT_ATOMS: atom_id res chain seq x y z
N MET A 1 41.69 27.50 -53.98
CA MET A 1 40.63 26.52 -54.32
C MET A 1 41.01 25.23 -53.60
N ILE A 2 40.73 25.14 -52.30
CA ILE A 2 39.52 24.57 -51.66
C ILE A 2 39.30 23.11 -52.06
N ALA A 3 39.67 22.20 -51.15
CA ALA A 3 38.90 21.01 -50.83
C ALA A 3 39.10 20.74 -49.33
N LEU A 4 37.99 20.84 -48.60
CA LEU A 4 37.87 20.77 -47.14
C LEU A 4 37.90 19.31 -46.66
N ALA A 5 38.68 19.02 -45.62
CA ALA A 5 38.51 17.83 -44.80
C ALA A 5 37.82 18.25 -43.49
N GLY A 6 36.53 17.97 -43.37
CA GLY A 6 35.78 18.14 -42.12
C GLY A 6 35.93 16.88 -41.25
N PRO A 7 35.96 17.00 -39.92
CA PRO A 7 35.97 15.85 -39.03
C PRO A 7 34.61 15.14 -39.07
N MET A 8 34.67 13.82 -39.23
CA MET A 8 33.53 12.92 -39.19
C MET A 8 32.96 12.90 -37.76
N PHE A 9 31.78 13.48 -37.56
CA PHE A 9 30.99 13.29 -36.34
C PHE A 9 30.51 11.83 -36.32
N LEU A 10 31.04 11.02 -35.40
CA LEU A 10 30.35 9.81 -34.99
C LEU A 10 29.15 10.25 -34.13
N LEU A 11 27.95 10.21 -34.71
CA LEU A 11 26.73 10.10 -33.92
C LEU A 11 26.76 8.71 -33.29
N ALA A 12 26.97 8.66 -31.98
CA ALA A 12 26.60 7.48 -31.20
C ALA A 12 25.10 7.27 -31.45
N GLN A 13 24.76 6.19 -32.17
CA GLN A 13 23.42 5.66 -32.12
C GLN A 13 23.25 5.17 -30.68
N ASP A 14 22.50 5.93 -29.88
CA ASP A 14 21.90 5.38 -28.67
C ASP A 14 21.04 4.20 -29.15
N THR A 15 21.59 3.00 -29.03
CA THR A 15 20.80 1.78 -29.09
C THR A 15 19.88 1.87 -27.89
N VAL A 16 18.66 2.35 -28.14
CA VAL A 16 17.53 2.14 -27.24
C VAL A 16 17.48 0.63 -27.03
N SER A 17 17.98 0.24 -25.87
CA SER A 17 17.86 -1.12 -25.36
C SER A 17 16.37 -1.45 -25.36
N ASP A 18 15.97 -2.44 -26.14
CA ASP A 18 14.68 -3.15 -26.05
C ASP A 18 14.60 -3.92 -24.71
N SER A 19 14.87 -3.25 -23.60
CA SER A 19 14.70 -3.79 -22.26
C SER A 19 13.23 -3.67 -21.90
N GLN A 20 12.48 -4.70 -22.27
CA GLN A 20 11.24 -5.04 -21.58
C GLN A 20 11.57 -5.20 -20.09
N PRO A 21 10.87 -4.51 -19.17
CA PRO A 21 11.18 -4.58 -17.74
C PRO A 21 10.99 -6.02 -17.25
N THR A 22 12.10 -6.70 -17.00
CA THR A 22 12.14 -8.01 -16.35
C THR A 22 12.10 -7.77 -14.85
N TRP A 23 10.92 -7.94 -14.24
CA TRP A 23 10.72 -8.26 -12.81
C TRP A 23 11.82 -7.75 -11.89
N PHE A 24 11.85 -6.43 -11.66
CA PHE A 24 12.76 -5.85 -10.70
C PHE A 24 12.33 -6.28 -9.30
N GLY A 25 13.11 -7.17 -8.67
CA GLY A 25 13.17 -7.26 -7.22
C GLY A 25 12.94 -8.60 -6.55
N ILE A 26 12.19 -9.50 -7.16
CA ILE A 26 11.85 -10.77 -6.52
C ILE A 26 13.08 -11.69 -6.52
N THR A 27 13.84 -11.74 -5.43
CA THR A 27 14.94 -12.71 -5.27
C THR A 27 14.51 -14.06 -4.71
N ASP A 28 13.26 -14.21 -4.25
CA ASP A 28 12.73 -15.48 -3.76
C ASP A 28 11.50 -15.89 -4.57
N GLY A 29 11.60 -17.04 -5.25
CA GLY A 29 10.58 -17.63 -6.12
C GLY A 29 9.33 -18.14 -5.39
N GLU A 30 8.90 -17.45 -4.32
CA GLU A 30 7.69 -17.78 -3.57
C GLU A 30 6.47 -17.01 -4.07
N VAL A 31 6.60 -15.73 -4.44
CA VAL A 31 5.48 -14.94 -4.96
C VAL A 31 5.47 -14.98 -6.50
N PRO A 32 4.35 -15.35 -7.13
CA PRO A 32 4.26 -15.37 -8.58
C PRO A 32 4.28 -13.96 -9.16
N ARG A 33 4.63 -13.89 -10.46
CA ARG A 33 4.59 -12.68 -11.28
C ARG A 33 3.21 -12.01 -11.24
N ASP A 34 2.19 -12.85 -11.40
CA ASP A 34 0.79 -12.44 -11.36
C ASP A 34 0.22 -12.85 -10.01
N PRO A 35 -0.25 -11.92 -9.16
CA PRO A 35 -0.80 -12.24 -7.85
C PRO A 35 -1.91 -13.30 -7.90
N ARG A 36 -2.65 -13.39 -9.01
CA ARG A 36 -3.71 -14.38 -9.23
C ARG A 36 -3.21 -15.83 -9.29
N ASP A 37 -1.93 -16.04 -9.59
CA ASP A 37 -1.32 -17.38 -9.60
C ASP A 37 -0.92 -17.85 -8.17
N TRP A 38 -1.09 -17.00 -7.15
CA TRP A 38 -0.81 -17.36 -5.78
C TRP A 38 -1.75 -18.47 -5.30
N GLY A 39 -1.25 -19.37 -4.43
CA GLY A 39 -2.05 -20.46 -3.88
C GLY A 39 -2.52 -21.51 -4.91
N ARG A 40 -1.99 -21.50 -6.14
CA ARG A 40 -2.39 -22.42 -7.25
C ARG A 40 -3.89 -22.34 -7.61
N GLY A 41 -4.46 -21.13 -7.67
CA GLY A 41 -5.81 -20.91 -8.22
C GLY A 41 -6.96 -21.35 -7.32
N GLN A 42 -6.78 -21.34 -5.99
CA GLN A 42 -7.85 -21.59 -5.02
C GLN A 42 -8.71 -20.36 -4.69
N HIS A 43 -8.39 -19.20 -5.26
CA HIS A 43 -9.07 -17.93 -4.99
C HIS A 43 -10.00 -17.52 -6.14
N TYR A 44 -10.84 -16.52 -5.86
CA TYR A 44 -11.90 -15.99 -6.73
C TYR A 44 -11.45 -15.68 -8.16
N ASP A 45 -12.40 -15.68 -9.11
CA ASP A 45 -12.16 -15.24 -10.49
C ASP A 45 -11.97 -13.71 -10.50
N PHE A 46 -10.73 -13.27 -10.29
CA PHE A 46 -10.39 -11.85 -10.30
C PHE A 46 -10.39 -11.31 -11.73
N PRO A 47 -11.17 -10.25 -12.02
CA PRO A 47 -11.24 -9.69 -13.36
C PRO A 47 -9.91 -9.10 -13.77
N THR A 48 -9.65 -9.11 -15.08
CA THR A 48 -8.56 -8.36 -15.70
C THR A 48 -9.14 -7.34 -16.66
N TRP A 49 -8.38 -6.31 -16.97
CA TRP A 49 -8.76 -5.27 -17.93
C TRP A 49 -7.55 -4.86 -18.77
N LYS A 50 -7.80 -4.10 -19.84
CA LYS A 50 -6.74 -3.62 -20.72
C LYS A 50 -6.24 -2.27 -20.20
N VAL A 51 -4.92 -2.13 -20.11
CA VAL A 51 -4.25 -0.84 -19.94
C VAL A 51 -3.96 -0.21 -21.31
N SER A 52 -3.74 1.11 -21.33
CA SER A 52 -3.42 1.83 -22.56
C SER A 52 -2.17 1.22 -23.24
N PRO A 53 -2.26 0.80 -24.52
CA PRO A 53 -1.08 0.33 -25.25
C PRO A 53 -0.12 1.47 -25.62
N GLU A 54 -0.60 2.71 -25.61
CA GLU A 54 0.23 3.89 -25.91
C GLU A 54 1.06 4.34 -24.70
N LEU A 55 0.51 4.16 -23.50
CA LEU A 55 1.15 4.53 -22.23
C LEU A 55 1.14 3.35 -21.24
N PRO A 56 1.73 2.19 -21.60
CA PRO A 56 1.62 0.97 -20.79
C PRO A 56 2.29 1.06 -19.42
N ASN A 57 3.13 2.07 -19.21
CA ASN A 57 3.84 2.33 -17.95
C ASN A 57 3.31 3.58 -17.21
N ASP A 58 2.32 4.29 -17.75
CA ASP A 58 1.72 5.48 -17.12
C ASP A 58 0.38 5.11 -16.46
N VAL A 59 0.43 4.05 -15.66
CA VAL A 59 -0.73 3.49 -14.95
C VAL A 59 -0.37 3.33 -13.48
N PHE A 60 -1.35 3.57 -12.60
CA PHE A 60 -1.19 3.30 -11.19
C PHE A 60 -1.05 1.79 -10.98
N THR A 61 0.02 1.37 -10.30
CA THR A 61 0.22 -0.02 -9.92
C THR A 61 0.19 -0.13 -8.41
N PHE A 62 -0.73 -0.94 -7.88
CA PHE A 62 -0.77 -1.22 -6.46
C PHE A 62 0.52 -1.98 -6.05
N ALA A 63 1.29 -1.39 -5.14
CA ALA A 63 2.59 -1.90 -4.74
C ALA A 63 2.60 -2.18 -3.24
N ARG A 64 2.76 -3.46 -2.88
CA ARG A 64 2.85 -3.94 -1.50
C ARG A 64 4.30 -4.06 -1.08
N LEU A 65 4.64 -3.53 0.09
CA LEU A 65 5.98 -3.61 0.64
C LEU A 65 6.22 -4.98 1.29
N ARG A 66 7.26 -5.67 0.84
CA ARG A 66 7.87 -6.77 1.57
C ARG A 66 8.90 -6.21 2.55
N TYR A 67 8.74 -6.57 3.81
CA TYR A 67 9.64 -6.18 4.90
C TYR A 67 9.89 -7.36 5.83
N ASN A 68 10.88 -7.22 6.70
CA ASN A 68 11.19 -8.27 7.64
C ASN A 68 10.22 -8.26 8.83
N SER A 69 9.57 -9.40 9.07
CA SER A 69 8.46 -9.49 10.02
C SER A 69 8.41 -10.81 10.77
N GLY A 70 7.73 -10.82 11.91
CA GLY A 70 7.29 -12.07 12.54
C GLY A 70 6.52 -12.95 11.55
N THR A 71 6.25 -14.19 11.96
CA THR A 71 5.43 -15.09 11.13
C THR A 71 4.04 -15.24 11.71
N TRP A 72 3.05 -15.13 10.83
CA TRP A 72 1.69 -15.55 11.13
C TRP A 72 1.58 -17.07 11.06
N MET A 73 0.98 -17.66 12.10
CA MET A 73 0.88 -19.11 12.32
C MET A 73 2.22 -19.87 12.18
N GLY A 74 3.36 -19.21 12.41
CA GLY A 74 4.68 -19.83 12.32
C GLY A 74 5.14 -20.15 10.90
N ARG A 75 4.45 -19.67 9.86
CA ARG A 75 4.70 -20.09 8.46
C ARG A 75 4.77 -18.96 7.44
N ARG A 76 3.94 -17.93 7.59
CA ARG A 76 3.76 -16.88 6.57
C ARG A 76 4.30 -15.57 7.13
N SER A 77 5.12 -14.84 6.38
CA SER A 77 5.49 -13.48 6.78
C SER A 77 4.24 -12.60 6.88
N LYS A 78 4.23 -11.71 7.85
CA LYS A 78 3.09 -10.84 8.17
C LYS A 78 2.73 -9.86 7.04
N TRP A 79 3.72 -9.37 6.28
CA TRP A 79 3.46 -8.52 5.11
C TRP A 79 2.62 -9.20 4.00
N LEU A 80 2.48 -10.53 4.04
CA LEU A 80 1.62 -11.27 3.11
C LEU A 80 0.16 -11.36 3.60
N ILE A 81 -0.20 -10.87 4.78
CA ILE A 81 -1.60 -10.88 5.23
C ILE A 81 -2.47 -10.13 4.20
N ASP A 82 -3.64 -10.71 3.95
CA ASP A 82 -4.63 -10.37 2.92
C ASP A 82 -4.21 -10.47 1.44
N TYR A 83 -2.97 -10.87 1.19
CA TYR A 83 -2.49 -11.08 -0.18
C TYR A 83 -2.99 -12.42 -0.75
N PRO A 84 -3.42 -12.48 -2.02
CA PRO A 84 -3.46 -11.39 -3.01
C PRO A 84 -4.81 -10.67 -3.11
N ASP A 85 -5.83 -11.18 -2.41
CA ASP A 85 -7.24 -10.82 -2.62
C ASP A 85 -7.48 -9.33 -2.36
N SER A 86 -6.91 -8.77 -1.29
CA SER A 86 -6.97 -7.35 -0.96
C SER A 86 -6.42 -6.45 -2.08
N ASP A 87 -5.20 -6.75 -2.55
CA ASP A 87 -4.50 -5.97 -3.58
C ASP A 87 -5.28 -5.99 -4.91
N LEU A 88 -5.79 -7.16 -5.29
CA LEU A 88 -6.51 -7.37 -6.55
C LEU A 88 -7.89 -6.71 -6.51
N ASN A 89 -8.64 -6.88 -5.43
CA ASN A 89 -9.97 -6.28 -5.27
C ASN A 89 -9.88 -4.76 -5.19
N PHE A 90 -8.93 -4.22 -4.43
CA PHE A 90 -8.76 -2.78 -4.31
C PHE A 90 -8.32 -2.14 -5.64
N ALA A 91 -7.36 -2.74 -6.36
CA ALA A 91 -6.99 -2.29 -7.69
C ALA A 91 -8.18 -2.30 -8.66
N TYR A 92 -9.02 -3.34 -8.59
CA TYR A 92 -10.23 -3.42 -9.40
C TYR A 92 -11.24 -2.31 -9.04
N ARG A 93 -11.48 -2.04 -7.75
CA ARG A 93 -12.39 -0.95 -7.35
C ARG A 93 -11.85 0.42 -7.72
N LEU A 94 -10.55 0.66 -7.61
CA LEU A 94 -9.93 1.90 -8.13
C LEU A 94 -10.22 2.08 -9.62
N GLN A 95 -10.04 1.02 -10.42
CA GLN A 95 -10.31 1.03 -11.86
C GLN A 95 -11.79 1.28 -12.20
N GLN A 96 -12.71 0.75 -11.38
CA GLN A 96 -14.15 0.86 -11.63
C GLN A 96 -14.75 2.19 -11.17
N LEU A 97 -14.25 2.72 -10.06
CA LEU A 97 -14.89 3.83 -9.35
C LEU A 97 -14.20 5.18 -9.62
N THR A 98 -13.04 5.17 -10.26
CA THR A 98 -12.27 6.37 -10.57
C THR A 98 -11.91 6.43 -12.06
N SER A 99 -11.35 7.57 -12.50
CA SER A 99 -10.76 7.70 -13.85
C SER A 99 -9.27 7.33 -13.88
N LEU A 100 -8.72 6.80 -12.79
CA LEU A 100 -7.34 6.35 -12.74
C LEU A 100 -7.17 5.13 -13.67
N GLU A 101 -6.16 5.16 -14.53
CA GLU A 101 -5.74 3.94 -15.22
C GLU A 101 -4.95 3.09 -14.23
N VAL A 102 -5.48 1.91 -13.91
CA VAL A 102 -4.88 1.00 -12.93
C VAL A 102 -4.33 -0.23 -13.61
N ASN A 103 -3.17 -0.69 -13.17
CA ASN A 103 -2.59 -1.95 -13.61
C ASN A 103 -3.36 -3.13 -12.95
N PRO A 104 -3.93 -4.08 -13.71
CA PRO A 104 -4.60 -5.27 -13.16
C PRO A 104 -3.64 -6.27 -12.49
N VAL A 105 -2.33 -6.01 -12.55
CA VAL A 105 -1.29 -6.82 -11.93
C VAL A 105 -0.52 -5.93 -10.97
N GLY A 106 -0.86 -6.02 -9.68
CA GLY A 106 -0.08 -5.40 -8.61
C GLY A 106 1.31 -6.03 -8.47
N VAL A 107 2.14 -5.41 -7.64
CA VAL A 107 3.53 -5.84 -7.43
C VAL A 107 3.84 -5.95 -5.94
N VAL A 108 4.75 -6.86 -5.62
CA VAL A 108 5.45 -6.88 -4.34
C VAL A 108 6.81 -6.23 -4.57
N VAL A 109 7.15 -5.25 -3.73
CA VAL A 109 8.43 -4.53 -3.79
C VAL A 109 9.21 -4.73 -2.51
N ASP A 110 10.53 -4.84 -2.62
CA ASP A 110 11.42 -4.83 -1.46
C ASP A 110 11.77 -3.42 -1.02
N ILE A 111 12.41 -3.33 0.14
CA ILE A 111 13.12 -2.14 0.60
C ILE A 111 14.41 -1.98 -0.22
N ASP A 112 14.25 -1.68 -1.51
CA ASP A 112 15.30 -1.48 -2.48
C ASP A 112 15.04 -0.17 -3.25
N PRO A 113 16.01 0.77 -3.33
CA PRO A 113 15.80 2.06 -3.98
C PRO A 113 15.40 1.96 -5.45
N GLU A 114 15.92 0.98 -6.20
CA GLU A 114 15.61 0.83 -7.62
C GLU A 114 14.21 0.25 -7.84
N GLN A 115 13.67 -0.52 -6.89
CA GLN A 115 12.27 -0.92 -6.93
C GLN A 115 11.33 0.20 -6.50
N LEU A 116 11.57 0.79 -5.33
CA LEU A 116 10.67 1.77 -4.71
C LEU A 116 10.45 3.01 -5.59
N ARG A 117 11.49 3.48 -6.28
CA ARG A 117 11.42 4.68 -7.14
C ARG A 117 10.38 4.61 -8.28
N HIS A 118 9.89 3.42 -8.61
CA HIS A 118 8.90 3.23 -9.68
C HIS A 118 7.46 3.38 -9.19
N TYR A 119 7.22 3.34 -7.88
CA TYR A 119 5.88 3.31 -7.31
C TYR A 119 5.74 4.48 -6.34
N PRO A 120 4.96 5.52 -6.67
CA PRO A 120 4.79 6.69 -5.80
C PRO A 120 3.98 6.41 -4.54
N PHE A 121 3.23 5.30 -4.53
CA PHE A 121 2.45 4.81 -3.40
C PHE A 121 2.86 3.38 -3.07
N ILE A 122 3.07 3.13 -1.79
CA ILE A 122 3.39 1.80 -1.24
C ILE A 122 2.42 1.47 -0.11
N TYR A 123 1.86 0.28 -0.14
CA TYR A 123 1.02 -0.29 0.92
C TYR A 123 1.84 -1.19 1.84
N MET A 124 1.68 -1.02 3.15
CA MET A 124 2.46 -1.71 4.18
C MET A 124 1.54 -2.16 5.32
N ILE A 125 1.20 -3.43 5.33
CA ILE A 125 0.24 -4.03 6.27
C ILE A 125 0.96 -4.72 7.45
N GLU A 126 0.27 -5.03 8.56
CA GLU A 126 0.72 -5.98 9.60
C GLU A 126 2.08 -5.65 10.21
N THR A 127 2.25 -4.37 10.53
CA THR A 127 3.52 -3.82 11.02
C THR A 127 3.75 -4.04 12.51
N GLY A 128 2.85 -4.74 13.20
CA GLY A 128 2.94 -4.99 14.64
C GLY A 128 4.16 -5.80 15.09
N ASP A 129 4.84 -6.50 14.17
CA ASP A 129 6.11 -7.22 14.44
C ASP A 129 7.18 -6.92 13.37
N ILE A 130 7.20 -5.69 12.84
CA ILE A 130 8.24 -5.25 11.92
C ILE A 130 9.61 -5.16 12.59
N TRP A 131 10.67 -5.49 11.84
CA TRP A 131 12.01 -4.98 12.12
C TRP A 131 12.69 -4.47 10.86
N LEU A 132 13.54 -3.47 11.03
CA LEU A 132 14.35 -2.86 9.98
C LEU A 132 15.81 -2.86 10.38
N THR A 133 16.68 -3.14 9.42
CA THR A 133 18.09 -2.74 9.49
C THR A 133 18.22 -1.22 9.33
N ASP A 134 19.35 -0.66 9.77
CA ASP A 134 19.61 0.78 9.63
C ASP A 134 19.64 1.21 8.15
N ASP A 135 20.11 0.35 7.25
CA ASP A 135 20.13 0.60 5.82
C ASP A 135 18.71 0.60 5.22
N GLU A 136 17.86 -0.36 5.58
CA GLU A 136 16.46 -0.39 5.17
C GLU A 136 15.69 0.85 5.66
N ALA A 137 15.88 1.22 6.94
CA ALA A 137 15.27 2.42 7.51
C ALA A 137 15.71 3.69 6.77
N ARG A 138 16.99 3.79 6.39
CA ARG A 138 17.51 4.88 5.56
C ARG A 138 16.89 4.88 4.16
N ILE A 139 16.77 3.73 3.51
CA ILE A 139 16.16 3.60 2.18
C ILE A 139 14.70 4.08 2.20
N LEU A 140 13.90 3.64 3.19
CA LEU A 140 12.52 4.09 3.34
C LEU A 140 12.43 5.60 3.62
N ARG A 141 13.32 6.13 4.47
CA ARG A 141 13.43 7.58 4.70
C ARG A 141 13.67 8.32 3.38
N ASP A 142 14.68 7.90 2.62
CA ASP A 142 15.05 8.55 1.37
C ASP A 142 13.92 8.48 0.34
N TYR A 143 13.21 7.35 0.24
CA TYR A 143 12.02 7.19 -0.61
C TYR A 143 10.92 8.20 -0.21
N LEU A 144 10.55 8.24 1.07
CA LEU A 144 9.51 9.13 1.60
C LEU A 144 9.84 10.61 1.39
N LEU A 145 11.11 11.00 1.59
CA LEU A 145 11.58 12.38 1.40
C LEU A 145 11.69 12.78 -0.07
N ASN A 146 11.85 11.82 -0.99
CA ASN A 146 11.94 12.06 -2.43
C ASN A 146 10.58 12.06 -3.15
N GLY A 147 9.47 12.11 -2.41
CA GLY A 147 8.12 12.22 -2.98
C GLY A 147 7.30 10.93 -2.88
N GLY A 148 7.89 9.85 -2.39
CA GLY A 148 7.15 8.62 -2.10
C GLY A 148 6.09 8.82 -1.02
N PHE A 149 5.11 7.92 -1.04
CA PHE A 149 4.06 7.80 -0.03
C PHE A 149 3.97 6.36 0.48
N ILE A 150 3.86 6.19 1.80
CA ILE A 150 3.56 4.88 2.42
C ILE A 150 2.25 4.98 3.21
N MET A 151 1.32 4.09 2.91
CA MET A 151 0.17 3.80 3.78
C MET A 151 0.51 2.58 4.65
N VAL A 152 0.48 2.77 5.96
CA VAL A 152 0.63 1.72 6.96
C VAL A 152 -0.73 1.31 7.49
N ASP A 153 -1.01 0.02 7.60
CA ASP A 153 -2.33 -0.53 7.91
C ASP A 153 -2.26 -1.84 8.71
N ASP A 154 -3.40 -2.28 9.23
CA ASP A 154 -3.64 -3.51 10.00
C ASP A 154 -2.60 -3.78 11.10
N PHE A 155 -2.69 -2.99 12.16
CA PHE A 155 -1.99 -3.29 13.40
C PHE A 155 -2.73 -2.65 14.57
N TRP A 156 -2.74 -3.36 15.69
CA TRP A 156 -3.75 -3.18 16.72
C TRP A 156 -3.16 -3.14 18.13
N GLY A 157 -3.73 -2.26 18.95
CA GLY A 157 -3.39 -2.04 20.33
C GLY A 157 -2.01 -1.43 20.55
N ILE A 158 -1.72 -1.19 21.82
CA ILE A 158 -0.52 -0.47 22.26
C ILE A 158 0.76 -1.28 22.00
N TYR A 159 0.70 -2.62 22.07
CA TYR A 159 1.87 -3.45 21.86
C TYR A 159 2.42 -3.30 20.43
N GLU A 160 1.55 -3.50 19.44
CA GLU A 160 1.92 -3.44 18.02
C GLU A 160 2.28 -2.00 17.62
N TRP A 161 1.55 -1.01 18.16
CA TRP A 161 1.94 0.39 18.04
C TRP A 161 3.38 0.64 18.48
N ASN A 162 3.80 0.10 19.63
CA ASN A 162 5.14 0.32 20.13
C ASN A 162 6.22 -0.34 19.23
N GLN A 163 5.92 -1.46 18.57
CA GLN A 163 6.86 -2.08 17.63
C GLN A 163 6.97 -1.26 16.35
N PHE A 164 5.84 -0.89 15.75
CA PHE A 164 5.82 -0.03 14.57
C PHE A 164 6.48 1.32 14.86
N TYR A 165 6.17 1.94 16.01
CA TYR A 165 6.76 3.21 16.41
C TYR A 165 8.30 3.12 16.52
N ARG A 166 8.87 2.01 16.97
CA ARG A 166 10.33 1.82 16.96
C ARG A 166 10.90 1.85 15.54
N ALA A 167 10.27 1.15 14.60
CA ALA A 167 10.66 1.19 13.20
C ALA A 167 10.47 2.59 12.60
N LEU A 168 9.36 3.27 12.92
CA LEU A 168 9.13 4.67 12.55
C LEU A 168 10.25 5.56 13.09
N LYS A 169 10.72 5.39 14.32
CA LYS A 169 11.85 6.17 14.87
C LYS A 169 13.20 5.81 14.24
N GLN A 170 13.38 4.59 13.72
CA GLN A 170 14.54 4.28 12.87
C GLN A 170 14.44 5.03 11.53
N ILE A 171 13.26 5.04 10.90
CA ILE A 171 13.02 5.78 9.65
C ILE A 171 13.11 7.30 9.88
N PHE A 172 12.54 7.84 10.95
CA PHE A 172 12.57 9.27 11.28
C PHE A 172 12.84 9.49 12.78
N PRO A 173 14.13 9.61 13.17
CA PRO A 173 14.51 9.87 14.56
C PRO A 173 13.92 11.16 15.13
N ASP A 174 13.77 12.19 14.29
CA ASP A 174 13.40 13.54 14.71
C ASP A 174 11.96 13.94 14.34
N ARG A 175 11.14 13.00 13.84
CA ARG A 175 9.73 13.26 13.51
C ARG A 175 8.78 12.45 14.36
N GLU A 176 7.64 13.05 14.64
CA GLU A 176 6.55 12.43 15.37
C GLU A 176 5.31 12.35 14.46
N PRO A 177 4.55 11.24 14.52
CA PRO A 177 3.28 11.15 13.82
C PRO A 177 2.26 12.09 14.47
N VAL A 178 1.47 12.76 13.64
CA VAL A 178 0.43 13.71 14.05
C VAL A 178 -0.93 13.10 13.78
N ASP A 179 -1.82 13.07 14.78
CA ASP A 179 -3.20 12.62 14.59
C ASP A 179 -3.95 13.53 13.62
N LEU A 180 -4.69 12.92 12.70
CA LEU A 180 -5.55 13.60 11.75
C LEU A 180 -6.96 13.73 12.36
N GLU A 181 -7.44 14.96 12.35
CA GLU A 181 -8.83 15.28 12.67
C GLU A 181 -9.74 14.91 11.50
N LEU A 182 -11.04 14.69 11.80
CA LEU A 182 -12.00 14.26 10.79
C LEU A 182 -12.13 15.27 9.64
N ASP A 183 -11.95 16.57 9.90
CA ASP A 183 -12.03 17.62 8.89
C ASP A 183 -10.82 17.66 7.92
N HIS A 184 -9.82 16.79 8.12
CA HIS A 184 -8.68 16.69 7.21
C HIS A 184 -9.16 16.27 5.81
N PRO A 185 -8.66 16.90 4.72
CA PRO A 185 -9.13 16.63 3.35
C PRO A 185 -9.10 15.15 2.92
N ILE A 186 -8.25 14.33 3.54
CA ILE A 186 -8.18 12.89 3.26
C ILE A 186 -9.46 12.12 3.59
N PHE A 187 -10.30 12.62 4.49
CA PHE A 187 -11.59 12.00 4.79
C PHE A 187 -12.72 12.49 3.88
N HIS A 188 -12.44 13.47 3.00
CA HIS A 188 -13.45 14.18 2.21
C HIS A 188 -13.08 14.39 0.73
N ALA A 189 -12.05 13.69 0.23
CA ALA A 189 -11.46 13.98 -1.08
C ALA A 189 -12.35 13.57 -2.26
N VAL A 190 -12.61 12.26 -2.41
CA VAL A 190 -13.48 11.68 -3.45
C VAL A 190 -14.83 11.30 -2.83
N PHE A 191 -14.77 10.64 -1.68
CA PHE A 191 -15.90 10.28 -0.85
C PHE A 191 -15.89 11.11 0.43
N ASP A 192 -17.09 11.47 0.88
CA ASP A 192 -17.30 12.24 2.10
C ASP A 192 -17.57 11.28 3.26
N LEU A 193 -16.68 11.25 4.26
CA LEU A 193 -16.79 10.42 5.45
C LEU A 193 -17.18 11.26 6.65
N ASP A 194 -18.24 10.86 7.36
CA ASP A 194 -18.75 11.53 8.56
C ASP A 194 -18.13 11.02 9.87
N LEU A 195 -17.22 10.05 9.78
CA LEU A 195 -16.46 9.48 10.88
C LEU A 195 -15.10 8.97 10.41
N LYS A 196 -14.20 8.72 11.37
CA LYS A 196 -12.94 7.99 11.17
C LYS A 196 -13.25 6.49 11.32
N PRO A 197 -13.26 5.70 10.22
CA PRO A 197 -13.75 4.33 10.30
C PRO A 197 -12.80 3.43 11.08
N GLN A 198 -13.36 2.44 11.75
CA GLN A 198 -12.62 1.32 12.32
C GLN A 198 -13.14 0.05 11.67
N ILE A 199 -12.31 -0.58 10.84
CA ILE A 199 -12.66 -1.78 10.10
C ILE A 199 -12.03 -2.97 10.82
N PRO A 200 -12.83 -3.87 11.41
CA PRO A 200 -12.33 -5.11 12.02
C PRO A 200 -12.17 -6.22 10.98
N ALA A 201 -11.27 -7.15 11.22
CA ALA A 201 -11.25 -8.43 10.51
C ALA A 201 -12.65 -9.09 10.49
N VAL A 202 -13.07 -9.69 9.37
CA VAL A 202 -14.44 -10.18 9.15
C VAL A 202 -14.94 -11.11 10.26
N GLY A 203 -14.07 -11.99 10.76
CA GLY A 203 -14.39 -12.91 11.85
C GLY A 203 -14.72 -12.18 13.15
N MET A 204 -13.95 -11.14 13.48
CA MET A 204 -14.21 -10.29 14.65
C MET A 204 -15.47 -9.45 14.45
N ALA A 205 -15.68 -8.92 13.25
CA ALA A 205 -16.88 -8.16 12.88
C ALA A 205 -18.16 -8.98 13.13
N ILE A 206 -18.17 -10.24 12.69
CA ILE A 206 -19.30 -11.14 12.83
C ILE A 206 -19.52 -11.49 14.31
N MET A 207 -18.45 -11.79 15.05
CA MET A 207 -18.55 -12.13 16.49
C MET A 207 -19.01 -10.95 17.35
N GLY A 208 -18.55 -9.73 17.04
CA GLY A 208 -18.84 -8.49 17.76
C GLY A 208 -20.10 -7.75 17.29
N LYS A 209 -20.76 -8.25 16.24
CA LYS A 209 -21.86 -7.59 15.54
C LYS A 209 -23.00 -7.14 16.45
N GLU A 210 -23.45 -8.00 17.35
CA GLU A 210 -24.58 -7.69 18.25
C GLU A 210 -24.22 -6.65 19.30
N GLN A 211 -22.92 -6.53 19.64
CA GLN A 211 -22.40 -5.58 20.61
C GLN A 211 -21.88 -4.30 19.95
N GLY A 212 -21.78 -4.25 18.62
CA GLY A 212 -21.17 -3.15 17.89
C GLY A 212 -19.66 -3.04 18.11
N ILE A 213 -18.99 -4.15 18.42
CA ILE A 213 -17.54 -4.18 18.64
C ILE A 213 -16.83 -4.29 17.30
N THR A 214 -15.93 -3.34 17.03
CA THR A 214 -15.12 -3.22 15.81
C THR A 214 -13.62 -3.33 16.07
N TYR A 215 -13.22 -3.73 17.28
CA TYR A 215 -11.82 -3.79 17.69
C TYR A 215 -11.42 -5.18 18.19
N GLU A 216 -10.12 -5.46 18.18
CA GLU A 216 -9.55 -6.66 18.77
C GLU A 216 -9.61 -6.61 20.31
N TRP A 217 -10.62 -7.23 20.92
CA TRP A 217 -10.88 -7.17 22.38
C TRP A 217 -9.75 -7.73 23.27
N ASN A 218 -8.84 -8.52 22.68
CA ASN A 218 -7.68 -9.09 23.35
C ASN A 218 -6.44 -8.18 23.26
N LYS A 219 -6.54 -7.03 22.58
CA LYS A 219 -5.44 -6.08 22.41
C LYS A 219 -5.76 -4.75 23.12
N PRO A 220 -5.15 -4.46 24.28
CA PRO A 220 -5.38 -3.21 24.99
C PRO A 220 -5.06 -1.98 24.14
N GLY A 221 -5.97 -1.00 24.13
CA GLY A 221 -5.84 0.23 23.37
C GLY A 221 -6.25 0.10 21.90
N ALA A 222 -7.01 -0.93 21.55
CA ALA A 222 -7.58 -1.15 20.22
C ALA A 222 -8.94 -0.48 20.02
N GLU A 223 -9.56 0.04 21.09
CA GLU A 223 -10.95 0.49 21.13
C GLU A 223 -11.27 1.68 20.21
N GLU A 224 -10.26 2.46 19.82
CA GLU A 224 -10.40 3.64 18.96
C GLU A 224 -9.43 3.57 17.78
N ALA A 225 -9.94 3.81 16.57
CA ALA A 225 -9.10 3.97 15.38
C ALA A 225 -8.41 5.33 15.36
N HIS A 226 -7.11 5.32 15.05
CA HIS A 226 -6.29 6.51 14.92
C HIS A 226 -5.68 6.57 13.53
N TYR A 227 -5.85 7.71 12.87
CA TYR A 227 -5.25 8.00 11.59
C TYR A 227 -4.20 9.08 11.78
N ARG A 228 -2.95 8.76 11.49
CA ARG A 228 -1.82 9.65 11.75
C ARG A 228 -1.02 9.93 10.49
N ALA A 229 -0.43 11.10 10.45
CA ALA A 229 0.41 11.55 9.35
C ALA A 229 1.83 11.82 9.82
N VAL A 230 2.80 11.47 8.98
CA VAL A 230 4.17 11.98 9.08
C VAL A 230 4.40 12.93 7.91
N TYR A 231 4.94 14.11 8.21
CA TYR A 231 5.17 15.17 7.23
C TYR A 231 6.65 15.29 6.87
N ASP A 232 6.93 15.66 5.62
CA ASP A 232 8.25 16.07 5.16
C ASP A 232 8.59 17.53 5.52
N ASP A 233 9.82 17.96 5.22
CA ASP A 233 10.30 19.30 5.57
C ASP A 233 9.56 20.42 4.84
N LYS A 234 8.79 20.08 3.80
CA LYS A 234 7.95 21.00 3.03
C LYS A 234 6.49 20.97 3.51
N GLY A 235 6.19 20.16 4.53
CA GLY A 235 4.84 20.01 5.06
C GLY A 235 3.93 19.10 4.22
N ARG A 236 4.47 18.32 3.28
CA ARG A 236 3.69 17.30 2.56
C ARG A 236 3.62 16.03 3.42
N MET A 237 2.44 15.45 3.54
CA MET A 237 2.27 14.15 4.19
C MET A 237 2.94 13.08 3.32
N CYS A 238 3.95 12.38 3.88
CA CYS A 238 4.65 11.31 3.18
C CYS A 238 4.30 9.91 3.71
N MET A 239 3.76 9.82 4.91
CA MET A 239 3.27 8.54 5.46
C MET A 239 1.93 8.76 6.13
N MET A 240 0.98 7.88 5.84
CA MET A 240 -0.26 7.74 6.58
C MET A 240 -0.24 6.44 7.36
N ILE A 241 -0.66 6.51 8.61
CA ILE A 241 -0.67 5.38 9.54
C ILE A 241 -2.11 5.17 9.98
N CYS A 242 -2.67 4.03 9.61
CA CYS A 242 -4.00 3.57 10.00
C CYS A 242 -3.82 2.60 11.17
N TRP A 243 -3.95 3.11 12.39
CA TRP A 243 -3.76 2.32 13.62
C TRP A 243 -5.11 1.91 14.22
N ASN A 244 -5.21 0.66 14.66
CA ASN A 244 -6.43 0.03 15.15
C ASN A 244 -7.55 -0.02 14.11
N THR A 245 -7.19 -0.35 12.87
CA THR A 245 -8.12 -0.59 11.78
C THR A 245 -7.41 -1.44 10.75
N ASP A 246 -8.19 -2.13 9.93
CA ASP A 246 -7.72 -3.00 8.88
C ASP A 246 -8.51 -2.72 7.59
N LEU A 247 -8.00 -1.80 6.76
CA LEU A 247 -8.65 -1.53 5.47
C LEU A 247 -8.47 -2.72 4.52
N GLY A 248 -7.37 -3.46 4.67
CA GLY A 248 -7.00 -4.64 3.90
C GLY A 248 -8.06 -5.73 3.92
N ASP A 249 -8.57 -6.07 5.09
CA ASP A 249 -9.65 -7.08 5.26
C ASP A 249 -10.98 -6.59 4.65
N GLY A 250 -11.25 -5.29 4.74
CA GLY A 250 -12.37 -4.66 4.03
C GLY A 250 -12.30 -4.79 2.51
N TRP A 251 -11.10 -4.90 1.93
CA TRP A 251 -10.90 -5.13 0.49
C TRP A 251 -10.85 -6.62 0.13
N GLU A 252 -10.24 -7.47 0.96
CA GLU A 252 -10.10 -8.90 0.66
C GLU A 252 -11.44 -9.65 0.82
N GLU A 253 -12.20 -9.35 1.88
CA GLU A 253 -13.39 -10.09 2.29
C GLU A 253 -14.68 -9.60 1.60
N GLU A 254 -14.55 -8.81 0.53
CA GLU A 254 -15.71 -8.20 -0.16
C GLU A 254 -16.71 -9.24 -0.70
N GLY A 255 -16.26 -10.46 -0.94
CA GLY A 255 -17.07 -11.58 -1.45
C GLY A 255 -17.61 -12.53 -0.37
N THR A 256 -17.21 -12.36 0.89
CA THR A 256 -17.36 -13.41 1.91
C THR A 256 -18.68 -13.32 2.68
N ASP A 257 -19.10 -12.13 3.12
CA ASP A 257 -20.38 -11.92 3.80
C ASP A 257 -21.08 -10.64 3.31
N PRO A 258 -22.34 -10.73 2.83
CA PRO A 258 -23.06 -9.55 2.31
C PRO A 258 -23.33 -8.45 3.33
N TRP A 259 -23.40 -8.77 4.62
CA TRP A 259 -23.54 -7.74 5.65
C TRP A 259 -22.20 -7.06 5.90
N TYR A 260 -21.11 -7.82 6.02
CA TYR A 260 -19.77 -7.27 6.19
C TYR A 260 -19.40 -6.32 5.05
N PHE A 261 -19.65 -6.77 3.80
CA PHE A 261 -19.44 -5.92 2.62
C PHE A 261 -20.19 -4.59 2.71
N LYS A 262 -21.49 -4.63 3.06
CA LYS A 262 -22.31 -3.41 3.16
C LYS A 262 -21.95 -2.54 4.35
N GLU A 263 -21.45 -3.12 5.44
CA GLU A 263 -21.19 -2.37 6.67
C GLU A 263 -19.80 -1.76 6.68
N PHE A 264 -18.81 -2.45 6.13
CA PHE A 264 -17.41 -2.05 6.22
C PHE A 264 -16.80 -1.80 4.84
N SER A 265 -16.84 -2.76 3.93
CA SER A 265 -16.18 -2.64 2.62
C SER A 265 -16.72 -1.47 1.79
N GLU A 266 -18.02 -1.46 1.51
CA GLU A 266 -18.71 -0.49 0.66
C GLU A 266 -18.78 0.90 1.30
N LYS A 267 -19.07 0.95 2.61
CA LYS A 267 -19.26 2.23 3.32
C LYS A 267 -17.96 2.92 3.68
N TYR A 268 -16.90 2.17 4.01
CA TYR A 268 -15.73 2.75 4.65
C TYR A 268 -14.40 2.32 4.02
N ALA A 269 -14.13 1.01 3.88
CA ALA A 269 -12.81 0.54 3.45
C ALA A 269 -12.47 1.01 2.02
N TYR A 270 -13.39 0.86 1.06
CA TYR A 270 -13.17 1.37 -0.30
C TYR A 270 -13.17 2.90 -0.37
N PRO A 271 -14.18 3.61 0.18
CA PRO A 271 -14.17 5.07 0.21
C PRO A 271 -12.90 5.69 0.79
N LEU A 272 -12.45 5.22 1.96
CA LEU A 272 -11.25 5.74 2.59
C LEU A 272 -10.00 5.37 1.80
N GLY A 273 -9.86 4.12 1.37
CA GLY A 273 -8.73 3.70 0.53
C GLY A 273 -8.62 4.56 -0.74
N ILE A 274 -9.74 4.81 -1.43
CA ILE A 274 -9.75 5.65 -2.64
C ILE A 274 -9.37 7.10 -2.32
N ASN A 275 -9.86 7.65 -1.20
CA ASN A 275 -9.44 8.98 -0.77
C ASN A 275 -7.94 9.06 -0.47
N ILE A 276 -7.36 8.03 0.17
CA ILE A 276 -5.93 7.97 0.48
C ILE A 276 -5.11 7.97 -0.81
N ILE A 277 -5.46 7.12 -1.79
CA ILE A 277 -4.80 7.10 -3.10
C ILE A 277 -4.95 8.44 -3.78
N PHE A 278 -6.15 9.01 -3.82
CA PHE A 278 -6.38 10.31 -4.43
C PHE A 278 -5.50 11.39 -3.80
N TYR A 279 -5.46 11.46 -2.46
CA TYR A 279 -4.64 12.41 -1.73
C TYR A 279 -3.15 12.24 -2.06
N ALA A 280 -2.64 11.01 -1.93
CA ALA A 280 -1.24 10.67 -2.16
C ALA A 280 -0.76 11.01 -3.58
N MET A 281 -1.66 10.98 -4.57
CA MET A 281 -1.35 11.23 -5.97
C MET A 281 -1.57 12.69 -6.40
N THR A 282 -2.15 13.54 -5.56
CA THR A 282 -2.56 14.91 -5.94
C THR A 282 -2.04 16.04 -5.04
N HIS A 283 -1.50 15.74 -3.85
CA HIS A 283 -1.02 16.71 -2.86
C HIS A 283 0.47 16.52 -2.54
#